data_AF-A0A7C7R745-F1
#
_entry.id   AF-A0A7C7R745-F1
#
_cell.length_a   1.000
_cell.length_b   1.000
_cell.length_c   1.000
_cell.angle_alpha   90.00
_cell.angle_beta   90.00
_cell.angle_gamma   90.00
#
_symmetry.space_group_name_H-M   'P 1'
#
loop_
_entity.id
_entity.type
_entity.pdbx_description
1 polymer ?
#
loop_
_entity_poly.entity_id
_entity_poly.type
_entity_poly.pdbx_seq_one_letter_code
_entity_poly.pdbx_strand_id
1 'polypeptide(L)'
;MKSDPALQLIVPPRMWAGFRQAMLASRFNQGEVIGFLFCTRHRVSPRKWRLLPKAWVVPTAECYEHQSMGGLALRQSFHWYLYKTYIERGLDVVHVHTHPHCNVPRFSAIDDYHEAEYARFLSRLPGRLRLVSGVFDERMTQGRFRAWPIKPDWQPGPAALSTKILEILDADCADGGREFACAARFDRQRVFGPGVQESLGAIAVGLVGCGGIGAVFAE
;
A
#
# COMPACT_ATOMS: atom_id res chain seq x y z
N MET A 1 -10.19 12.22 21.27
CA MET A 1 -10.25 12.07 19.80
C MET A 1 -10.30 10.58 19.46
N LYS A 2 -11.33 10.10 18.76
CA LYS A 2 -11.34 8.71 18.25
C LYS A 2 -10.48 8.69 16.99
N SER A 3 -9.38 7.94 17.00
CA SER A 3 -8.50 7.79 15.84
C SER A 3 -8.83 6.52 15.07
N ASP A 4 -8.70 6.59 13.75
CA ASP A 4 -8.78 5.40 12.89
C ASP A 4 -7.57 4.50 13.17
N PRO A 5 -7.71 3.17 13.08
CA PRO A 5 -6.59 2.28 13.27
C PRO A 5 -5.49 2.59 12.25
N ALA A 6 -4.24 2.39 12.68
CA ALA A 6 -3.06 2.65 11.85
C ALA A 6 -3.14 1.84 10.55
N LEU A 7 -2.86 2.49 9.42
CA LEU A 7 -2.91 1.88 8.10
C LEU A 7 -1.53 1.81 7.48
N GLN A 8 -1.19 0.62 7.00
CA GLN A 8 0.05 0.36 6.30
C GLN A 8 -0.24 -0.15 4.89
N LEU A 9 0.31 0.51 3.89
CA LEU A 9 0.28 0.08 2.49
C LEU A 9 1.58 -0.68 2.20
N ILE A 10 1.47 -1.95 1.80
CA ILE A 10 2.62 -2.76 1.41
C ILE A 10 2.56 -3.08 -0.07
N VAL A 11 3.45 -2.50 -0.86
CA VAL A 11 3.50 -2.69 -2.32
C VAL A 11 4.70 -3.59 -2.66
N PRO A 12 4.50 -4.75 -3.30
CA PRO A 12 5.61 -5.61 -3.71
C PRO A 12 6.63 -4.84 -4.58
N PRO A 13 7.96 -5.02 -4.38
CA PRO A 13 8.98 -4.23 -5.07
C PRO A 13 8.85 -4.24 -6.59
N ARG A 14 8.56 -5.40 -7.19
CA ARG A 14 8.34 -5.52 -8.65
C ARG A 14 7.12 -4.74 -9.13
N MET A 15 6.03 -4.78 -8.36
CA MET A 15 4.82 -4.02 -8.68
C MET A 15 5.07 -2.52 -8.55
N TRP A 16 5.77 -2.10 -7.48
CA TRP A 16 6.12 -0.70 -7.29
C TRP A 16 7.02 -0.18 -8.41
N ALA A 17 8.02 -0.95 -8.83
CA ALA A 17 8.90 -0.59 -9.94
C ALA A 17 8.12 -0.38 -11.25
N GLY A 18 7.24 -1.33 -11.61
CA GLY A 18 6.40 -1.22 -12.81
C GLY A 18 5.42 -0.05 -12.75
N PHE A 19 4.73 0.12 -11.61
CA PHE A 19 3.83 1.25 -11.37
C PHE A 19 4.56 2.59 -11.49
N ARG A 20 5.71 2.73 -10.82
CA ARG A 20 6.54 3.94 -10.88
C ARG A 20 6.98 4.23 -12.31
N GLN A 21 7.48 3.23 -13.04
CA GLN A 21 7.90 3.40 -14.43
C GLN A 21 6.75 3.90 -15.30
N ALA A 22 5.53 3.34 -15.15
CA ALA A 22 4.36 3.77 -15.90
C ALA A 22 3.93 5.20 -15.55
N MET A 23 3.97 5.58 -14.27
CA MET A 23 3.71 6.96 -13.82
C MET A 23 4.71 7.96 -14.41
N LEU A 24 6.01 7.61 -14.45
CA LEU A 24 7.03 8.45 -15.06
C LEU A 24 6.81 8.60 -16.57
N ALA A 25 6.46 7.51 -17.26
CA ALA A 25 6.25 7.48 -18.70
C ALA A 25 4.97 8.20 -19.15
N SER A 26 3.95 8.29 -18.29
CA SER A 26 2.65 8.90 -18.61
C SER A 26 2.63 10.42 -18.43
N ARG A 27 3.80 11.04 -18.25
CA ARG A 27 3.94 12.49 -18.18
C ARG A 27 3.97 13.09 -19.56
N PHE A 28 2.82 13.55 -20.00
CA PHE A 28 2.74 14.44 -21.14
C PHE A 28 2.93 15.88 -20.66
N ASN A 29 3.81 16.64 -21.32
CA ASN A 29 4.01 18.08 -21.13
C ASN A 29 4.26 18.54 -19.68
N GLN A 30 5.01 17.75 -18.88
CA GLN A 30 5.31 18.06 -17.47
C GLN A 30 4.09 18.23 -16.56
N GLY A 31 2.93 17.70 -16.96
CA GLY A 31 1.71 17.75 -16.17
C GLY A 31 1.71 16.80 -14.98
N GLU A 32 0.77 17.03 -14.07
CA GLU A 32 0.46 16.08 -12.99
C GLU A 32 0.03 14.74 -13.58
N VAL A 33 0.45 13.65 -12.95
CA VAL A 33 0.02 12.29 -13.29
C VAL A 33 -0.60 11.67 -12.07
N ILE A 34 -1.69 10.95 -12.26
CA ILE A 34 -2.33 10.12 -11.24
C ILE A 34 -2.22 8.65 -11.63
N GLY A 35 -2.15 7.79 -10.63
CA GLY A 35 -2.24 6.34 -10.77
C GLY A 35 -2.99 5.75 -9.60
N PHE A 36 -3.44 4.52 -9.79
CA PHE A 36 -4.35 3.83 -8.88
C PHE A 36 -3.74 2.49 -8.48
N LEU A 37 -3.74 2.19 -7.18
CA LEU A 37 -3.53 0.83 -6.67
C LEU A 37 -4.84 0.32 -6.08
N PHE A 38 -5.24 -0.88 -6.45
CA PHE A 38 -6.45 -1.53 -5.95
C PHE A 38 -6.07 -2.64 -5.00
N CYS A 39 -6.50 -2.54 -3.75
CA CYS A 39 -5.96 -3.30 -2.64
C CYS A 39 -6.99 -4.18 -1.97
N THR A 40 -6.54 -5.36 -1.50
CA THR A 40 -7.26 -6.07 -0.44
C THR A 40 -6.81 -5.56 0.91
N ARG A 41 -7.75 -5.50 1.84
CA ARG A 41 -7.51 -5.06 3.22
C ARG A 41 -7.42 -6.26 4.15
N HIS A 42 -6.35 -6.32 4.93
CA HIS A 42 -6.08 -7.36 5.90
C HIS A 42 -5.93 -6.75 7.30
N ARG A 43 -6.64 -7.31 8.28
CA ARG A 43 -6.48 -6.89 9.68
C ARG A 43 -5.25 -7.59 10.26
N VAL A 44 -4.26 -6.82 10.69
CA VAL A 44 -3.05 -7.36 11.33
C VAL A 44 -3.26 -7.44 12.84
N SER A 45 -3.89 -6.43 13.43
CA SER A 45 -4.25 -6.40 14.85
C SER A 45 -5.54 -5.60 15.05
N PRO A 46 -6.10 -5.54 16.28
CA PRO A 46 -7.28 -4.72 16.54
C PRO A 46 -7.12 -3.25 16.13
N ARG A 47 -5.89 -2.73 16.16
CA ARG A 47 -5.53 -1.33 15.87
C ARG A 47 -4.68 -1.12 14.61
N LYS A 48 -4.39 -2.17 13.83
CA LYS A 48 -3.55 -2.07 12.62
C LYS A 48 -4.17 -2.81 11.44
N TRP A 49 -4.33 -2.10 10.33
CA TRP A 49 -4.76 -2.63 9.04
C TRP A 49 -3.61 -2.55 8.04
N ARG A 50 -3.62 -3.49 7.10
CA ARG A 50 -2.67 -3.58 6.00
C ARG A 50 -3.41 -3.61 4.67
N LEU A 51 -2.98 -2.78 3.73
CA LEU A 51 -3.43 -2.82 2.35
C LEU A 51 -2.38 -3.52 1.48
N LEU A 52 -2.84 -4.50 0.71
CA LEU A 52 -2.03 -5.27 -0.23
C LEU A 52 -2.59 -5.05 -1.64
N PRO A 53 -1.88 -4.33 -2.52
CA PRO A 53 -2.29 -4.15 -3.90
C PRO A 53 -2.42 -5.49 -4.63
N LYS A 54 -3.52 -5.64 -5.37
CA LYS A 54 -3.78 -6.75 -6.29
C LYS A 54 -3.63 -6.34 -7.75
N ALA A 55 -3.92 -5.08 -8.04
CA ALA A 55 -3.81 -4.50 -9.37
C ALA A 55 -3.39 -3.04 -9.27
N TRP A 56 -2.90 -2.51 -10.38
CA TRP A 56 -2.58 -1.09 -10.52
C TRP A 56 -2.96 -0.62 -11.92
N VAL A 57 -3.26 0.67 -12.04
CA VAL A 57 -3.57 1.32 -13.31
C VAL A 57 -2.94 2.70 -13.32
N VAL A 58 -2.27 3.05 -14.42
CA VAL A 58 -1.87 4.42 -14.72
C VAL A 58 -2.63 4.84 -15.99
N PRO A 59 -3.41 5.93 -15.96
CA PRO A 59 -4.17 6.39 -17.12
C PRO A 59 -3.24 6.84 -18.24
N THR A 60 -3.58 6.46 -19.48
CA THR A 60 -2.98 6.98 -20.70
C THR A 60 -3.55 8.37 -21.04
N ALA A 61 -2.94 9.09 -22.00
CA ALA A 61 -3.38 10.44 -22.37
C ALA A 61 -4.87 10.53 -22.73
N GLU A 62 -5.42 9.51 -23.38
CA GLU A 62 -6.83 9.46 -23.80
C GLU A 62 -7.81 9.35 -22.62
N CYS A 63 -7.33 8.95 -21.44
CA CYS A 63 -8.14 8.81 -20.24
C CYS A 63 -8.37 10.16 -19.53
N TYR A 64 -7.64 11.20 -19.91
CA TYR A 64 -7.79 12.54 -19.36
C TYR A 64 -8.79 13.37 -20.17
N GLU A 65 -9.57 14.18 -19.46
CA GLU A 65 -10.27 15.33 -20.05
C GLU A 65 -9.28 16.48 -20.23
N HIS A 66 -8.47 16.74 -19.20
CA HIS A 66 -7.32 17.62 -19.26
C HIS A 66 -6.22 17.16 -18.28
N GLN A 67 -4.99 17.49 -18.61
CA GLN A 67 -3.80 17.21 -17.81
C GLN A 67 -2.88 18.43 -17.91
N SER A 68 -2.55 19.05 -16.78
CA SER A 68 -1.74 20.27 -16.73
C SER A 68 -0.86 20.31 -15.48
N MET A 69 -0.07 21.37 -15.32
CA MET A 69 0.69 21.62 -14.11
C MET A 69 -0.17 22.06 -12.91
N GLY A 70 -1.38 22.56 -13.15
CA GLY A 70 -2.27 23.07 -12.10
C GLY A 70 -3.40 22.11 -11.70
N GLY A 71 -3.39 20.90 -12.25
CA GLY A 71 -4.42 19.90 -12.02
C GLY A 71 -4.66 19.00 -13.23
N LEU A 72 -5.39 17.91 -12.96
CA LEU A 72 -5.87 16.94 -13.93
C LEU A 72 -7.34 16.61 -13.69
N ALA A 73 -8.04 16.20 -14.73
CA ALA A 73 -9.35 15.56 -14.64
C ALA A 73 -9.42 14.35 -15.55
N LEU A 74 -9.98 13.26 -15.03
CA LEU A 74 -10.17 12.01 -15.76
C LEU A 74 -11.55 11.99 -16.42
N ARG A 75 -11.63 11.35 -17.58
CA ARG A 75 -12.90 11.13 -18.28
C ARG A 75 -13.83 10.27 -17.46
N GLN A 76 -15.12 10.58 -17.50
CA GLN A 76 -16.16 9.76 -16.88
C GLN A 76 -16.12 8.29 -17.34
N SER A 77 -15.83 8.04 -18.62
CA SER A 77 -15.69 6.68 -19.17
C SER A 77 -14.58 5.89 -18.48
N PHE A 78 -13.48 6.56 -18.13
CA PHE A 78 -12.37 5.94 -17.42
C PHE A 78 -12.72 5.68 -15.95
N HIS A 79 -13.41 6.62 -15.28
CA HIS A 79 -13.96 6.37 -13.94
C HIS A 79 -14.88 5.14 -13.91
N TRP A 80 -15.75 5.00 -14.92
CA TRP A 80 -16.62 3.83 -15.04
C TRP A 80 -15.84 2.53 -15.22
N TYR A 81 -14.78 2.54 -16.05
CA TYR A 81 -13.87 1.41 -16.20
C TYR A 81 -13.24 1.00 -14.85
N LEU A 82 -12.71 1.95 -14.08
CA LEU A 82 -12.12 1.66 -12.76
C LEU A 82 -13.18 1.08 -11.81
N TYR A 83 -14.39 1.65 -11.83
CA TYR A 83 -15.49 1.19 -10.99
C TYR A 83 -15.84 -0.28 -11.27
N LYS A 84 -16.16 -0.60 -12.53
CA LYS A 84 -16.57 -1.95 -12.93
C LYS A 84 -15.47 -2.99 -12.80
N THR A 85 -14.22 -2.59 -13.01
CA THR A 85 -13.10 -3.53 -13.00
C THR A 85 -12.63 -3.85 -11.58
N TYR A 86 -12.61 -2.86 -10.68
CA TYR A 86 -11.95 -3.02 -9.38
C TYR A 86 -12.81 -2.64 -8.17
N ILE A 87 -13.54 -1.52 -8.24
CA ILE A 87 -14.26 -0.98 -7.08
C ILE A 87 -15.51 -1.82 -6.77
N GLU A 88 -16.26 -2.21 -7.80
CA GLU A 88 -17.45 -3.07 -7.66
C GLU A 88 -17.09 -4.45 -7.06
N ARG A 89 -15.82 -4.88 -7.21
CA ARG A 89 -15.27 -6.11 -6.60
C ARG A 89 -14.86 -5.95 -5.14
N GLY A 90 -15.06 -4.77 -4.56
CA GLY A 90 -14.78 -4.49 -3.16
C GLY A 90 -13.30 -4.24 -2.83
N LEU A 91 -12.50 -3.78 -3.79
CA LEU A 91 -11.09 -3.43 -3.54
C LEU A 91 -10.98 -1.99 -3.00
N ASP A 92 -10.20 -1.82 -1.93
CA ASP A 92 -9.83 -0.51 -1.40
C ASP A 92 -8.94 0.22 -2.44
N VAL A 93 -9.00 1.55 -2.47
CA VAL A 93 -8.35 2.36 -3.51
C VAL A 93 -7.21 3.17 -2.91
N VAL A 94 -6.06 3.17 -3.58
CA VAL A 94 -4.96 4.11 -3.32
C VAL A 94 -4.79 5.01 -4.53
N HIS A 95 -5.01 6.31 -4.36
CA HIS A 95 -4.62 7.31 -5.35
C HIS A 95 -3.15 7.66 -5.12
N VAL A 96 -2.38 7.70 -6.19
CA VAL A 96 -1.00 8.17 -6.15
C VAL A 96 -0.84 9.21 -7.25
N HIS A 97 -0.49 10.45 -6.89
CA HIS A 97 -0.24 11.51 -7.87
C HIS A 97 1.07 12.24 -7.61
N THR A 98 1.53 12.98 -8.61
CA THR A 98 2.78 13.76 -8.54
C THR A 98 2.50 15.22 -8.72
N HIS A 99 3.17 16.09 -7.95
CA HIS A 99 3.18 17.54 -8.19
C HIS A 99 4.47 17.94 -8.93
N PRO A 100 4.38 18.47 -10.17
CA PRO A 100 5.52 19.03 -10.90
C PRO A 100 6.21 20.13 -10.10
N HIS A 101 7.54 20.23 -10.19
CA HIS A 101 8.34 21.29 -9.57
C HIS A 101 8.26 21.37 -8.02
N CYS A 102 7.63 20.41 -7.36
CA CYS A 102 7.55 20.35 -5.92
C CYS A 102 8.55 19.33 -5.36
N ASN A 103 9.60 19.82 -4.70
CA ASN A 103 10.61 18.97 -4.07
C ASN A 103 10.13 18.34 -2.76
N VAL A 104 9.09 18.90 -2.13
CA VAL A 104 8.53 18.41 -0.87
C VAL A 104 7.06 18.07 -1.08
N PRO A 105 6.70 16.78 -1.17
CA PRO A 105 5.33 16.36 -1.45
C PRO A 105 4.35 16.86 -0.39
N ARG A 106 3.33 17.61 -0.82
CA ARG A 106 2.27 18.15 0.03
C ARG A 106 0.94 18.09 -0.71
N PHE A 107 -0.11 17.73 0.02
CA PHE A 107 -1.47 17.80 -0.49
C PHE A 107 -1.90 19.27 -0.62
N SER A 108 -2.59 19.58 -1.71
CA SER A 108 -3.21 20.88 -1.97
C SER A 108 -4.65 20.91 -1.41
N ALA A 109 -5.23 22.11 -1.32
CA ALA A 109 -6.66 22.24 -0.97
C ALA A 109 -7.59 21.63 -2.03
N ILE A 110 -7.14 21.58 -3.29
CA ILE A 110 -7.86 20.94 -4.40
C ILE A 110 -7.87 19.41 -4.18
N ASP A 111 -6.73 18.83 -3.80
CA ASP A 111 -6.63 17.42 -3.43
C ASP A 111 -7.58 17.11 -2.28
N ASP A 112 -7.57 17.94 -1.23
CA ASP A 112 -8.42 17.76 -0.05
C ASP A 112 -9.90 17.71 -0.42
N TYR A 113 -10.36 18.63 -1.28
CA TYR A 113 -11.75 18.70 -1.71
C TYR A 113 -12.15 17.45 -2.51
N HIS A 114 -11.45 17.15 -3.60
CA HIS A 114 -11.83 16.06 -4.50
C HIS A 114 -11.65 14.68 -3.86
N GLU A 115 -10.58 14.48 -3.09
CA GLU A 115 -10.35 13.20 -2.41
C GLU A 115 -11.36 12.97 -1.28
N ALA A 116 -11.82 14.02 -0.58
CA ALA A 116 -12.87 13.90 0.42
C ALA A 116 -14.20 13.44 -0.20
N GLU A 117 -14.56 13.99 -1.36
CA GLU A 117 -15.76 13.58 -2.09
C GLU A 117 -15.66 12.14 -2.57
N TYR A 118 -14.50 11.74 -3.11
CA TYR A 118 -14.27 10.37 -3.56
C TYR A 118 -14.27 9.37 -2.40
N ALA A 119 -13.64 9.71 -1.27
CA ALA A 119 -13.68 8.89 -0.06
C ALA A 119 -15.12 8.72 0.46
N ARG A 120 -15.94 9.78 0.41
CA ARG A 120 -17.36 9.73 0.78
C ARG A 120 -18.17 8.86 -0.16
N PHE A 121 -17.87 8.86 -1.45
CA PHE A 121 -18.47 7.94 -2.42
C PHE A 121 -18.11 6.48 -2.08
N LEU A 122 -16.83 6.17 -1.90
CA LEU A 122 -16.35 4.82 -1.60
C LEU A 122 -16.89 4.25 -0.29
N SER A 123 -17.05 5.09 0.75
CA SER A 123 -17.55 4.65 2.06
C SER A 123 -19.03 4.25 2.04
N ARG A 124 -19.80 4.72 1.05
CA ARG A 124 -21.21 4.35 0.83
C ARG A 124 -21.38 3.03 0.07
N LEU A 125 -20.31 2.51 -0.54
CA LEU A 125 -20.36 1.24 -1.26
C LEU A 125 -20.36 0.04 -0.29
N PRO A 126 -20.88 -1.13 -0.73
CA PRO A 126 -20.76 -2.37 0.02
C PRO A 126 -19.31 -2.66 0.41
N GLY A 127 -19.09 -3.09 1.66
CA GLY A 127 -17.74 -3.33 2.19
C GLY A 127 -17.04 -2.09 2.76
N ARG A 128 -17.63 -0.89 2.60
CA ARG A 128 -17.12 0.40 3.11
C ARG A 128 -15.66 0.58 2.72
N LEU A 129 -15.47 0.76 1.42
CA LEU A 129 -14.16 0.86 0.82
C LEU A 129 -13.44 2.11 1.31
N ARG A 130 -12.13 2.00 1.42
CA ARG A 130 -11.25 3.02 1.97
C ARG A 130 -10.42 3.64 0.86
N LEU A 131 -10.25 4.96 0.95
CA LEU A 131 -9.33 5.72 0.12
C LEU A 131 -8.04 5.96 0.89
N VAL A 132 -6.91 5.72 0.24
CA VAL A 132 -5.60 6.23 0.65
C VAL A 132 -5.11 7.14 -0.46
N SER A 133 -4.54 8.28 -0.11
CA SER A 133 -3.92 9.20 -1.07
C SER A 133 -2.44 9.27 -0.82
N GLY A 134 -1.65 9.25 -1.89
CA GLY A 134 -0.21 9.38 -1.88
C GLY A 134 0.21 10.48 -2.84
N VAL A 135 0.82 11.55 -2.32
CA VAL A 135 1.43 12.58 -3.17
C VAL A 135 2.93 12.35 -3.22
N PHE A 136 3.50 12.42 -4.42
CA PHE A 136 4.94 12.31 -4.66
C PHE A 136 5.52 13.58 -5.26
N ASP A 137 6.82 13.71 -5.11
CA ASP A 137 7.63 14.65 -5.86
C ASP A 137 7.62 14.26 -7.34
N GLU A 138 8.11 15.18 -8.17
CA GLU A 138 8.22 14.93 -9.59
C GLU A 138 9.08 13.69 -9.89
N ARG A 139 10.05 13.26 -9.09
CA ARG A 139 10.84 12.06 -9.45
C ARG A 139 10.30 10.76 -8.86
N MET A 140 9.17 10.82 -8.15
CA MET A 140 8.64 9.72 -7.34
C MET A 140 9.73 9.08 -6.46
N THR A 141 10.53 9.93 -5.82
CA THR A 141 11.59 9.57 -4.86
C THR A 141 11.14 9.81 -3.43
N GLN A 142 10.30 10.83 -3.20
CA GLN A 142 9.74 11.16 -1.91
C GLN A 142 8.22 11.18 -2.02
N GLY A 143 7.54 10.60 -1.03
CA GLY A 143 6.09 10.52 -1.01
C GLY A 143 5.51 10.74 0.37
N ARG A 144 4.30 11.28 0.42
CA ARG A 144 3.50 11.42 1.65
C ARG A 144 2.15 10.76 1.43
N PHE A 145 1.73 9.95 2.40
CA PHE A 145 0.48 9.22 2.33
C PHE A 145 -0.47 9.59 3.47
N ARG A 146 -1.77 9.61 3.16
CA ARG A 146 -2.86 9.75 4.13
C ARG A 146 -3.96 8.74 3.86
N ALA A 147 -4.60 8.28 4.91
CA ALA A 147 -5.78 7.43 4.84
C ALA A 147 -7.02 8.25 5.16
N TRP A 148 -7.99 8.22 4.26
CA TRP A 148 -9.30 8.81 4.52
C TRP A 148 -10.12 7.90 5.44
N PRO A 149 -10.83 8.47 6.40
CA PRO A 149 -11.64 7.68 7.29
C PRO A 149 -12.91 7.22 6.59
N ILE A 150 -13.39 6.04 7.00
CA ILE A 150 -14.67 5.52 6.53
C ILE A 150 -15.83 6.36 7.10
N LYS A 151 -15.64 6.94 8.29
CA LYS A 151 -16.63 7.79 8.94
C LYS A 151 -16.44 9.24 8.50
N PRO A 152 -17.50 9.92 8.02
CA PRO A 152 -17.41 11.26 7.46
C PRO A 152 -16.96 12.33 8.48
N ASP A 153 -17.17 12.10 9.77
CA ASP A 153 -16.87 13.07 10.83
C ASP A 153 -15.40 13.02 11.29
N TRP A 154 -14.60 12.11 10.72
CA TRP A 154 -13.21 11.90 11.11
C TRP A 154 -12.29 12.61 10.11
N GLN A 155 -11.13 13.02 10.58
CA GLN A 155 -10.11 13.60 9.70
C GLN A 155 -9.20 12.53 9.11
N PRO A 156 -8.59 12.78 7.93
CA PRO A 156 -7.57 11.90 7.35
C PRO A 156 -6.41 11.67 8.33
N GLY A 157 -6.02 10.39 8.48
CA GLY A 157 -4.89 10.00 9.30
C GLY A 157 -3.63 9.73 8.44
N PRO A 158 -2.42 9.72 9.03
CA PRO A 158 -1.22 9.33 8.31
C PRO A 158 -1.31 7.85 7.88
N ALA A 159 -0.74 7.54 6.71
CA ALA A 159 -0.54 6.17 6.24
C ALA A 159 0.94 5.96 5.90
N ALA A 160 1.44 4.75 6.11
CA ALA A 160 2.84 4.40 5.79
C ALA A 160 2.89 3.53 4.54
N LEU A 161 3.74 3.90 3.57
CA LEU A 161 4.11 3.05 2.45
C LEU A 161 5.35 2.21 2.83
N SER A 162 5.29 0.90 2.59
CA SER A 162 6.43 0.00 2.69
C SER A 162 6.52 -0.83 1.42
N THR A 163 7.73 -1.01 0.89
CA THR A 163 8.00 -1.97 -0.19
C THR A 163 8.57 -3.29 0.32
N LYS A 164 8.81 -3.39 1.64
CA LYS A 164 9.27 -4.61 2.30
C LYS A 164 8.06 -5.49 2.57
N ILE A 165 7.98 -6.62 1.86
CA ILE A 165 6.88 -7.60 2.01
C ILE A 165 6.94 -8.26 3.39
N LEU A 166 8.16 -8.52 3.86
CA LEU A 166 8.47 -8.99 5.21
C LEU A 166 9.09 -7.81 5.96
N GLU A 167 8.25 -7.06 6.65
CA GLU A 167 8.74 -6.48 7.89
C GLU A 167 8.88 -7.66 8.85
N ILE A 168 10.13 -8.11 9.05
CA ILE A 168 10.48 -8.73 10.32
C ILE A 168 9.93 -7.75 11.34
N LEU A 169 8.94 -8.20 12.13
CA LEU A 169 8.49 -7.42 13.27
C LEU A 169 9.78 -7.13 14.02
N ASP A 170 10.24 -5.87 13.99
CA ASP A 170 11.22 -5.42 14.96
C ASP A 170 10.56 -5.75 16.28
N ALA A 171 11.04 -6.82 16.87
CA ALA A 171 10.59 -7.25 18.14
C ALA A 171 11.11 -6.16 19.06
N ASP A 172 10.26 -5.20 19.38
CA ASP A 172 10.33 -4.45 20.62
C ASP A 172 10.19 -5.48 21.77
N CYS A 173 11.21 -6.33 21.91
CA CYS A 173 11.55 -7.12 23.07
C CYS A 173 12.33 -6.20 24.01
N ALA A 174 11.78 -5.04 24.29
CA ALA A 174 12.35 -4.08 25.21
C ALA A 174 11.23 -3.39 25.98
N ASP A 175 10.21 -4.14 26.43
CA ASP A 175 9.63 -3.88 27.75
C ASP A 175 8.73 -5.05 28.23
N GLY A 176 8.96 -5.49 29.46
CA GLY A 176 7.99 -6.15 30.34
C GLY A 176 7.28 -7.44 29.88
N GLY A 177 7.93 -8.59 30.10
CA GLY A 177 7.26 -9.75 30.73
C GLY A 177 6.12 -10.46 30.01
N ARG A 178 6.09 -10.50 28.67
CA ARG A 178 5.24 -11.47 27.93
C ARG A 178 6.11 -12.43 27.15
N GLU A 179 6.45 -13.52 27.82
CA GLU A 179 7.10 -14.69 27.26
C GLU A 179 6.37 -15.16 25.99
N PHE A 180 7.15 -15.35 24.93
CA PHE A 180 6.69 -15.61 23.58
C PHE A 180 5.93 -16.95 23.47
N ALA A 181 4.60 -16.91 23.54
CA ALA A 181 3.75 -18.04 23.15
C ALA A 181 3.94 -18.43 21.66
N CYS A 182 4.56 -17.57 20.84
CA CYS A 182 4.90 -17.86 19.45
C CYS A 182 6.08 -18.82 19.32
N ALA A 183 7.05 -18.78 20.25
CA ALA A 183 8.22 -19.65 20.19
C ALA A 183 7.80 -21.12 20.37
N ALA A 184 6.93 -21.41 21.35
CA ALA A 184 6.54 -22.78 21.69
C ALA A 184 5.91 -23.59 20.54
N ARG A 185 5.21 -22.94 19.58
CA ARG A 185 4.60 -23.65 18.43
C ARG A 185 5.65 -24.15 17.43
N PHE A 186 6.75 -23.42 17.29
CA PHE A 186 7.86 -23.71 16.36
C PHE A 186 9.08 -24.31 17.08
N ASP A 187 9.07 -24.37 18.43
CA ASP A 187 10.15 -24.92 19.25
C ASP A 187 10.17 -26.46 19.32
N ARG A 188 9.68 -27.12 18.26
CA ARG A 188 9.67 -28.59 18.15
C ARG A 188 11.07 -29.14 17.92
N GLN A 189 11.97 -28.31 17.42
CA GLN A 189 13.33 -28.71 17.05
C GLN A 189 14.25 -28.83 18.28
N ARG A 190 13.97 -28.15 19.41
CA ARG A 190 14.77 -28.29 20.64
C ARG A 190 14.66 -29.66 21.32
N VAL A 191 13.68 -30.48 20.93
CA VAL A 191 13.55 -31.87 21.39
C VAL A 191 14.80 -32.71 21.05
N PHE A 192 15.55 -32.34 20.01
CA PHE A 192 16.70 -33.11 19.55
C PHE A 192 18.00 -32.89 20.37
N GLY A 193 17.95 -32.06 21.42
CA GLY A 193 19.07 -31.85 22.34
C GLY A 193 20.18 -30.93 21.81
N PRO A 194 21.12 -30.51 22.68
CA PRO A 194 22.08 -29.44 22.38
C PRO A 194 23.04 -29.77 21.23
N GLY A 195 23.48 -31.02 21.08
CA GLY A 195 24.40 -31.42 19.99
C GLY A 195 23.77 -31.36 18.60
N VAL A 196 22.47 -31.66 18.48
CA VAL A 196 21.74 -31.53 17.21
C VAL A 196 21.49 -30.06 16.88
N GLN A 197 21.24 -29.22 17.89
CA GLN A 197 21.08 -27.77 17.70
C GLN A 197 22.38 -27.11 17.22
N GLU A 198 23.52 -27.51 17.76
CA GLU A 198 24.84 -27.05 17.30
C GLU A 198 25.09 -27.49 15.86
N SER A 199 24.75 -28.74 15.52
CA SER A 199 24.87 -29.26 14.16
C SER A 199 23.97 -28.53 13.17
N LEU A 200 22.70 -28.27 13.52
CA LEU A 200 21.77 -27.50 12.70
C LEU A 200 22.21 -26.05 12.51
N GLY A 201 22.72 -25.41 13.57
CA GLY A 201 23.25 -24.04 13.51
C GLY A 201 24.48 -23.89 12.60
N ALA A 202 25.21 -24.97 12.36
CA ALA A 202 26.35 -24.99 11.45
C ALA A 202 25.96 -25.24 9.98
N ILE A 203 24.70 -25.57 9.68
CA ILE A 203 24.26 -25.83 8.29
C ILE A 203 24.02 -24.50 7.58
N ALA A 204 24.79 -24.26 6.52
CA ALA A 204 24.53 -23.17 5.58
C ALA A 204 23.55 -23.64 4.49
N VAL A 205 22.31 -23.14 4.52
CA VAL A 205 21.28 -23.46 3.53
C VAL A 205 21.26 -22.40 2.42
N GLY A 206 21.52 -22.81 1.18
CA GLY A 206 21.35 -21.98 0.00
C GLY A 206 19.97 -22.20 -0.62
N LEU A 207 19.11 -21.18 -0.60
CA LEU A 207 17.77 -21.24 -1.17
C LEU A 207 17.79 -20.70 -2.60
N VAL A 208 17.70 -21.59 -3.59
CA VAL A 208 17.64 -21.22 -5.01
C VAL A 208 16.20 -21.32 -5.50
N GLY A 209 15.57 -20.17 -5.71
CA GLY A 209 14.19 -20.08 -6.19
C GLY A 209 14.10 -20.25 -7.71
N CYS A 210 13.85 -21.46 -8.19
CA CYS A 210 13.49 -21.74 -9.58
C CYS A 210 11.99 -21.55 -9.75
N GLY A 211 11.55 -20.34 -10.14
CA GLY A 211 10.15 -19.91 -10.12
C GLY A 211 9.13 -20.93 -10.64
N GLY A 212 8.21 -21.34 -9.75
CA GLY A 212 7.06 -22.19 -10.05
C GLY A 212 6.44 -22.74 -8.76
N ILE A 213 5.53 -21.99 -8.13
CA ILE A 213 4.71 -22.35 -6.94
C ILE A 213 5.47 -23.10 -5.81
N GLY A 214 6.81 -22.99 -5.78
CA GLY A 214 7.69 -23.79 -4.94
C GLY A 214 7.63 -23.32 -3.49
N ALA A 215 7.09 -24.22 -2.66
CA ALA A 215 7.16 -24.27 -1.19
C ALA A 215 7.35 -22.91 -0.49
N VAL A 216 6.25 -22.29 -0.08
CA VAL A 216 6.24 -21.11 0.81
C VAL A 216 6.76 -21.45 2.22
N PHE A 217 7.04 -22.73 2.49
CA PHE A 217 7.55 -23.22 3.75
C PHE A 217 8.73 -24.15 3.48
N ALA A 218 9.94 -23.64 3.67
CA ALA A 218 11.04 -24.46 4.17
C ALA A 218 11.04 -24.21 5.68
N GLU A 219 10.58 -25.19 6.45
CA GLU A 219 10.75 -25.25 7.91
C GLU A 219 12.05 -25.97 8.27
#